data_AF-A0A520PFY0-F1
#
_entry.id   AF-A0A520PFY0-F1
#
_cell.length_a   1.000
_cell.length_b   1.000
_cell.length_c   1.000
_cell.angle_alpha   90.00
_cell.angle_beta   90.00
_cell.angle_gamma   90.00
#
_symmetry.space_group_name_H-M   'P 1'
#
loop_
_entity.id
_entity.type
_entity.pdbx_description
1 polymer ?
#
loop_
_entity_poly.entity_id
_entity_poly.type
_entity_poly.pdbx_seq_one_letter_code
_entity_poly.pdbx_strand_id
1 'polypeptide(L)' 'VVSDASTPLGEVIQKLRVHPEHTEDDVIDNDLILCWNTEKRIITGADLLGRLLRGIAGRKPQFVSAEHK' A
#
# COMPACT_ATOMS: atom_id res chain seq x y z
N VAL A 1 5.23 -3.16 9.64
CA VAL A 1 6.58 -3.14 9.04
C VAL A 1 6.79 -4.42 8.24
N VAL A 2 7.40 -4.34 7.06
CA VAL A 2 7.74 -5.46 6.16
C VAL A 2 9.21 -5.33 5.80
N SER A 3 10.03 -6.31 6.16
CA SER A 3 11.48 -6.31 5.90
C SER A 3 11.87 -7.14 4.68
N ASP A 4 11.04 -8.09 4.28
CA ASP A 4 11.25 -8.91 3.09
C ASP A 4 10.57 -8.25 1.87
N ALA A 5 11.36 -7.91 0.86
CA ALA A 5 10.89 -7.28 -0.37
C ALA A 5 10.02 -8.23 -1.23
N SER A 6 10.16 -9.54 -1.04
CA SER A 6 9.45 -10.56 -1.81
C SER A 6 8.06 -10.88 -1.24
N THR A 7 7.74 -10.37 -0.04
CA THR A 7 6.42 -10.56 0.57
C THR A 7 5.32 -9.98 -0.35
N PRO A 8 4.35 -10.79 -0.79
CA PRO A 8 3.27 -10.34 -1.66
C PRO A 8 2.45 -9.22 -1.01
N LEU A 9 2.12 -8.18 -1.79
CA LEU A 9 1.31 -7.06 -1.29
C LEU A 9 -0.05 -7.54 -0.73
N GLY A 10 -0.64 -8.59 -1.30
CA GLY A 10 -1.89 -9.16 -0.82
C GLY A 10 -1.82 -9.67 0.63
N GLU A 11 -0.68 -10.22 1.06
CA GLU A 11 -0.47 -10.64 2.45
C GLU A 11 -0.31 -9.45 3.39
N VAL A 12 0.29 -8.37 2.91
CA VAL A 12 0.51 -7.15 3.67
C VAL A 12 -0.79 -6.35 3.84
N ILE A 13 -1.62 -6.29 2.79
CA ILE A 13 -2.92 -5.58 2.79
C ILE A 13 -3.87 -6.16 3.84
N GLN A 14 -3.78 -7.46 4.16
CA GLN A 14 -4.60 -8.06 5.22
C GLN A 14 -4.37 -7.44 6.61
N LYS A 15 -3.28 -6.68 6.80
CA LYS A 15 -2.97 -5.96 8.04
C LYS A 15 -3.58 -4.56 8.08
N LEU A 16 -4.04 -4.03 6.94
CA LEU A 16 -4.80 -2.78 6.82
C LEU A 16 -6.27 -3.06 7.14
N ARG A 17 -6.56 -3.29 8.42
CA ARG A 17 -7.92 -3.59 8.89
C ARG A 17 -8.50 -2.39 9.63
N VAL A 18 -9.78 -2.17 9.39
CA VAL A 18 -10.65 -1.35 10.25
C VAL A 18 -10.83 -2.11 11.57
N HIS A 19 -10.62 -1.47 12.70
CA HIS A 19 -11.00 -1.98 14.01
C HIS A 19 -12.18 -1.15 14.52
N PRO A 20 -13.42 -1.48 14.09
CA PRO A 20 -14.54 -0.61 14.39
C PRO A 20 -14.86 -0.67 15.89
N GLU A 21 -14.68 0.45 16.60
CA GLU A 21 -15.14 0.59 18.00
C GLU A 21 -16.64 0.95 18.05
N HIS A 22 -17.14 1.56 16.98
CA HIS A 22 -18.54 1.94 16.80
C HIS A 22 -19.04 1.57 15.40
N THR A 23 -20.37 1.42 15.23
CA THR A 23 -21.00 1.06 13.95
C THR A 23 -20.76 2.06 12.82
N GLU A 24 -20.37 3.28 13.18
CA GLU A 24 -20.07 4.39 12.27
C GLU A 24 -18.60 4.40 11.82
N ASP A 25 -17.77 3.52 12.38
CA ASP A 25 -16.32 3.58 12.26
C ASP A 25 -15.86 2.76 11.05
N ASP A 26 -15.76 3.42 9.90
CA ASP A 26 -15.39 2.83 8.60
C ASP A 26 -13.95 3.17 8.19
N VAL A 27 -13.19 3.80 9.09
CA VAL A 27 -11.83 4.29 8.82
C VAL A 27 -10.78 3.24 9.14
N ILE A 28 -9.79 3.09 8.27
CA ILE A 28 -8.63 2.25 8.55
C ILE A 28 -7.68 3.02 9.48
N ASP A 29 -7.53 2.56 10.72
CA ASP A 29 -6.65 3.22 11.71
C ASP A 29 -5.17 3.13 11.34
N ASN A 30 -4.78 1.97 10.78
CA ASN A 30 -3.40 1.66 10.43
C ASN A 30 -3.28 1.57 8.91
N ASP A 31 -3.11 2.71 8.24
CA ASP A 31 -3.02 2.80 6.77
C ASP A 31 -1.57 2.82 6.25
N LEU A 32 -0.58 2.73 7.14
CA LEU A 32 0.84 2.80 6.80
C LEU A 32 1.50 1.41 6.71
N ILE A 33 2.16 1.16 5.59
CA ILE A 33 3.10 0.05 5.42
C ILE A 33 4.52 0.61 5.34
N LEU A 34 5.30 0.35 6.37
CA LEU A 34 6.74 0.59 6.36
C LEU A 34 7.46 -0.59 5.71
N CYS A 35 8.02 -0.42 4.52
CA CYS A 35 8.96 -1.39 3.95
C CYS A 35 10.38 -1.02 4.41
N TRP A 36 10.98 -1.89 5.21
CA TRP A 36 12.23 -1.63 5.92
C TRP A 36 13.30 -2.64 5.50
N ASN A 37 13.66 -2.61 4.22
CA ASN A 37 14.75 -3.39 3.64
C ASN A 37 15.93 -2.45 3.27
N THR A 38 16.81 -2.89 2.36
CA THR A 38 17.91 -2.06 1.82
C THR A 38 17.43 -0.69 1.34
N GLU A 39 16.28 -0.65 0.63
CA GLU A 39 15.57 0.56 0.23
C GLU A 39 14.34 0.80 1.11
N LYS A 40 14.40 1.87 1.90
CA LYS A 40 13.32 2.23 2.82
C LYS A 40 12.24 2.99 2.07
N ARG A 41 10.98 2.57 2.23
CA ARG A 41 9.82 3.20 1.59
C ARG A 41 8.59 3.09 2.48
N ILE A 42 7.71 4.06 2.35
CA ILE A 42 6.42 4.11 3.03
C ILE A 42 5.35 3.98 1.96
N ILE A 43 4.34 3.14 2.21
CA ILE A 43 3.15 3.02 1.37
C ILE A 43 1.96 3.39 2.25
N THR A 44 1.15 4.34 1.82
CA THR A 44 -0.06 4.81 2.52
C THR A 44 -1.33 4.17 1.96
N GLY A 45 -2.47 4.34 2.66
CA GLY A 45 -3.77 3.94 2.12
C GLY A 45 -4.12 4.66 0.81
N ALA A 46 -3.73 5.93 0.68
CA ALA A 46 -3.93 6.72 -0.52
C ALA A 46 -3.11 6.20 -1.72
N ASP A 47 -1.88 5.73 -1.50
CA ASP A 47 -1.06 5.11 -2.56
C ASP A 47 -1.70 3.82 -3.09
N LEU A 48 -2.24 3.01 -2.18
CA LEU A 48 -2.95 1.77 -2.52
C LEU A 48 -4.24 2.06 -3.28
N LEU A 49 -5.06 3.00 -2.78
CA LEU A 49 -6.28 3.45 -3.44
C LEU A 49 -5.96 3.98 -4.84
N GLY A 50 -4.95 4.84 -4.98
CA GLY A 50 -4.50 5.36 -6.27
C GLY A 50 -4.09 4.26 -7.25
N ARG A 51 -3.44 3.20 -6.77
CA ARG A 51 -3.07 2.03 -7.61
C ARG A 51 -4.31 1.24 -8.06
N LEU A 52 -5.28 1.02 -7.17
CA LEU A 52 -6.54 0.33 -7.51
C LEU A 52 -7.34 1.13 -8.55
N LEU A 53 -7.52 2.43 -8.32
CA LEU A 53 -8.25 3.32 -9.23
C LEU A 53 -7.59 3.41 -10.60
N ARG A 54 -6.25 3.43 -10.69
CA ARG A 54 -5.54 3.38 -11.98
C ARG A 54 -5.83 2.09 -12.76
N GLY A 55 -5.93 0.96 -12.06
CA GLY A 55 -6.27 -0.33 -12.65
C GLY A 55 -7.68 -0.37 -13.24
N ILE A 56 -8.65 0.28 -12.56
CA ILE A 56 -10.03 0.41 -13.05
C ILE A 56 -10.11 1.42 -14.19
N ALA A 57 -9.40 2.55 -14.08
CA ALA A 57 -9.42 3.63 -15.07
C ALA A 57 -8.72 3.28 -16.40
N GLY A 58 -8.21 2.06 -16.57
CA GLY A 58 -7.60 1.58 -17.82
C GLY A 58 -6.30 2.30 -18.21
N ARG A 59 -5.71 3.11 -17.32
CA ARG A 59 -4.42 3.76 -17.60
C ARG A 59 -3.32 2.72 -17.44
N LYS A 60 -2.52 2.50 -18.50
CA LYS A 60 -1.31 1.68 -18.40
C LYS A 60 -0.47 2.18 -17.22
N PRO A 61 0.00 1.30 -16.32
CA PRO A 61 0.86 1.72 -15.22
C PRO A 61 2.14 2.30 -15.82
N GLN A 62 2.31 3.61 -15.68
CA GLN A 62 3.57 4.29 -15.96
C GLN A 62 4.45 4.02 -14.75
N PHE A 63 5.04 2.82 -14.69
CA PHE A 63 6.18 2.60 -13.80
C PHE A 63 7.24 3.59 -14.24
N VAL A 64 7.47 4.61 -13.43
CA VAL A 64 8.62 5.49 -13.61
C VAL A 64 9.82 4.61 -13.38
N SER A 65 10.48 4.21 -14.47
CA SER A 65 11.81 3.65 -14.41
C SER A 65 12.67 4.68 -13.69
N ALA A 66 13.02 4.41 -12.43
CA ALA A 66 14.14 5.09 -11.82
C ALA A 66 15.35 4.68 -12.65
N GLU A 67 15.80 5.59 -13.52
CA GLU A 67 17.02 5.42 -14.27
C GLU A 67 18.15 5.19 -13.28
N HIS A 68 18.83 4.07 -13.44
CA HIS A 68 20.15 3.87 -12.85
C HIS A 68 21.08 4.91 -13.49
N LYS A 69 21.52 5.87 -12.69
CA LYS A 69 22.72 6.64 -12.94
C LYS A 69 23.63 6.58 -11.74
#